data_AF-A0A519WC38-F1
#
_entry.id   AF-A0A519WC38-F1
#
_cell.length_a   1.000
_cell.length_b   1.000
_cell.length_c   1.000
_cell.angle_alpha   90.00
_cell.angle_beta   90.00
_cell.angle_gamma   90.00
#
_symmetry.space_group_name_H-M   'P 1'
#
loop_
_entity.id
_entity.type
_entity.pdbx_description
1 polymer ?
#
loop_
_entity_poly.entity_id
_entity_poly.type
_entity_poly.pdbx_seq_one_letter_code
_entity_poly.pdbx_strand_id
1 'polypeptide(L)'
;MRVLAALPQQCFTRQTIRREEMIIQHILTEDVFNTIFDENQFHRENNIARELEKVIHTFFIGTVRKTALSSVQHYYQAINAAAAGIADHHEKQKFLKVIYETFYKSYNPKAADRLGVVYTPNEIVNFMIKGSDFLLHQHFNKFLSDQGVEILDPATGTGTFITDIIDYIPKDKLEFKYKNELHANEVAILPYYISNLNIEFTYNQKMGKYEEFTNLCFVDTLDNLGFTFMGKQTNLFAPFSQENSLRIIKQNTRKISVIIGNPPYNANQVNENENNKNREYPEIDKRIKDTFIKYSKAQKTKVYDMYSRFYRWAFDRIQDKGIIAFVTNRSFIDSKTFDGFRKVIQTEFDQAYIIDTISDVRANPKIAGTTHNVFGIQTGVAVMFLIKKQNRVKGAQCSIFYTALDDNWKKEQKLQWFTENSISSASFTHIHPDKNSNWLNNTDNDFDKLLPMYIKGGSKSIFNLASNGISTNRDEWVYNFNKLNFDHGSEPAPPAPHLRRAF
;
A
#
# COMPACT_ATOMS: atom_id res chain seq x y z
N MET A 1 -19.30 -8.91 -19.03
CA MET A 1 -18.47 -9.04 -20.26
C MET A 1 -19.11 -8.44 -21.53
N ARG A 2 -20.43 -8.53 -21.77
CA ARG A 2 -21.03 -8.01 -23.03
C ARG A 2 -21.23 -6.49 -23.12
N VAL A 3 -21.14 -5.75 -22.01
CA VAL A 3 -21.27 -4.28 -22.03
C VAL A 3 -20.05 -3.59 -22.66
N LEU A 4 -18.86 -4.23 -22.62
CA LEU A 4 -17.61 -3.68 -23.15
C LEU A 4 -17.45 -3.84 -24.67
N ALA A 5 -18.30 -4.61 -25.33
CA ALA A 5 -18.17 -4.89 -26.77
C ALA A 5 -18.91 -3.87 -27.66
N ALA A 6 -19.64 -2.92 -27.08
CA ALA A 6 -20.53 -2.01 -27.82
C ALA A 6 -20.00 -0.58 -27.96
N LEU A 7 -18.81 -0.26 -27.42
CA LEU A 7 -18.20 1.06 -27.58
C LEU A 7 -17.03 0.98 -28.58
N PRO A 8 -16.95 1.91 -29.56
CA PRO A 8 -15.90 1.90 -30.55
C PRO A 8 -14.55 2.09 -29.87
N GLN A 9 -13.65 1.11 -30.03
CA GLN A 9 -12.26 1.20 -29.60
C GLN A 9 -11.51 2.22 -30.47
N GLN A 10 -11.73 3.51 -30.23
CA GLN A 10 -10.81 4.55 -30.68
C GLN A 10 -9.69 4.71 -29.65
N CYS A 11 -8.51 5.12 -30.12
CA CYS A 11 -7.26 5.14 -29.38
C CYS A 11 -7.35 6.06 -28.14
N PHE A 12 -7.68 5.49 -26.98
CA PHE A 12 -7.80 6.22 -25.72
C PHE A 12 -6.44 6.32 -25.01
N THR A 13 -6.08 7.52 -24.56
CA THR A 13 -4.90 7.71 -23.70
C THR A 13 -5.11 6.96 -22.37
N ARG A 14 -4.02 6.51 -21.71
CA ARG A 14 -4.10 5.83 -20.39
C ARG A 14 -4.89 6.63 -19.34
N GLN A 15 -4.93 7.96 -19.47
CA GLN A 15 -5.67 8.84 -18.58
C GLN A 15 -7.18 8.86 -18.87
N THR A 16 -7.60 8.63 -20.12
CA THR A 16 -9.02 8.48 -20.48
C THR A 16 -9.58 7.15 -19.99
N ILE A 17 -8.83 6.05 -20.16
CA ILE A 17 -9.21 4.70 -19.69
C ILE A 17 -9.45 4.71 -18.16
N ARG A 18 -8.57 5.36 -17.39
CA ARG A 18 -8.71 5.44 -15.92
C ARG A 18 -9.95 6.24 -15.48
N ARG A 19 -10.41 7.22 -16.26
CA ARG A 19 -11.63 7.99 -15.96
C ARG A 19 -12.89 7.18 -16.24
N GLU A 20 -12.91 6.45 -17.36
CA GLU A 20 -14.02 5.57 -17.72
C GLU A 20 -14.19 4.45 -16.68
N GLU A 21 -13.09 3.79 -16.28
CA GLU A 21 -13.13 2.77 -15.22
C GLU A 21 -13.68 3.32 -13.91
N MET A 22 -13.31 4.54 -13.54
CA MET A 22 -13.77 5.18 -12.30
C MET A 22 -15.27 5.50 -12.35
N ILE A 23 -15.77 6.03 -13.48
CA ILE A 23 -17.20 6.30 -13.67
C ILE A 23 -18.00 4.98 -13.65
N ILE A 24 -17.50 3.93 -14.30
CA ILE A 24 -18.14 2.61 -14.27
C ILE A 24 -18.17 2.06 -12.85
N GLN A 25 -17.07 2.14 -12.10
CA GLN A 25 -17.03 1.73 -10.69
C GLN A 25 -18.05 2.49 -9.84
N HIS A 26 -18.13 3.81 -10.01
CA HIS A 26 -19.13 4.63 -9.33
C HIS A 26 -20.56 4.16 -9.66
N ILE A 27 -20.92 4.05 -10.94
CA ILE A 27 -22.25 3.59 -11.38
C ILE A 27 -22.59 2.21 -10.80
N LEU A 28 -21.62 1.28 -10.81
CA LEU A 28 -21.85 -0.09 -10.38
C LEU A 28 -21.95 -0.25 -8.86
N THR A 29 -21.47 0.73 -8.10
CA THR A 29 -21.50 0.68 -6.64
C THR A 29 -22.57 1.56 -6.03
N GLU A 30 -23.06 2.58 -6.75
CA GLU A 30 -24.12 3.49 -6.32
C GLU A 30 -25.32 2.73 -5.71
N ASP A 31 -25.88 1.78 -6.46
CA ASP A 31 -27.04 0.99 -6.03
C ASP A 31 -26.73 0.06 -4.85
N VAL A 32 -25.49 -0.43 -4.75
CA VAL A 32 -25.03 -1.30 -3.65
C VAL A 32 -24.89 -0.49 -2.36
N PHE A 33 -24.27 0.69 -2.42
CA PHE A 33 -24.09 1.55 -1.26
C PHE A 33 -25.42 2.08 -0.73
N ASN A 34 -26.31 2.57 -1.62
CA ASN A 34 -27.64 3.05 -1.24
C ASN A 34 -28.43 1.97 -0.49
N THR A 35 -28.35 0.71 -0.94
CA THR A 35 -29.15 -0.36 -0.34
C THR A 35 -28.54 -0.92 0.95
N ILE A 36 -27.22 -1.05 1.05
CA ILE A 36 -26.56 -1.62 2.24
C ILE A 36 -26.66 -0.65 3.43
N PHE A 37 -26.41 0.64 3.20
CA PHE A 37 -26.29 1.61 4.29
C PHE A 37 -27.61 2.26 4.68
N ASP A 38 -28.67 2.12 3.87
CA ASP A 38 -29.92 2.89 4.01
C ASP A 38 -29.68 4.43 4.03
N GLU A 39 -28.48 4.83 3.59
CA GLU A 39 -28.05 6.21 3.47
C GLU A 39 -28.23 6.67 2.03
N ASN A 40 -29.49 6.88 1.64
CA ASN A 40 -29.88 7.46 0.35
C ASN A 40 -29.24 8.85 0.06
N GLN A 41 -28.50 9.40 1.03
CA GLN A 41 -27.87 10.71 0.97
C GLN A 41 -26.36 10.67 0.71
N PHE A 42 -25.67 9.54 0.92
CA PHE A 42 -24.20 9.48 0.77
C PHE A 42 -23.72 9.98 -0.61
N HIS A 43 -24.31 9.47 -1.70
CA HIS A 43 -23.93 9.89 -3.06
C HIS A 43 -24.30 11.35 -3.39
N ARG A 44 -25.22 11.94 -2.63
CA ARG A 44 -25.64 13.35 -2.80
C ARG A 44 -24.76 14.31 -2.01
N GLU A 45 -24.23 13.86 -0.89
CA GLU A 45 -23.48 14.68 0.07
C GLU A 45 -21.96 14.56 -0.14
N ASN A 46 -21.47 13.35 -0.45
CA ASN A 46 -20.05 13.14 -0.71
C ASN A 46 -19.57 13.96 -1.92
N ASN A 47 -18.51 14.73 -1.69
CA ASN A 47 -18.05 15.73 -2.64
C ASN A 47 -17.49 15.18 -3.97
N ILE A 48 -17.03 13.93 -4.02
CA ILE A 48 -16.59 13.29 -5.26
C ILE A 48 -17.79 12.66 -5.96
N ALA A 49 -18.64 11.97 -5.20
CA ALA A 49 -19.85 11.33 -5.74
C ALA A 49 -20.75 12.35 -6.44
N ARG A 50 -20.97 13.52 -5.82
CA ARG A 50 -21.78 14.60 -6.39
C ARG A 50 -21.26 15.09 -7.74
N GLU A 51 -19.94 15.20 -7.91
CA GLU A 51 -19.37 15.66 -9.19
C GLU A 51 -19.38 14.55 -10.25
N LEU A 52 -19.21 13.29 -9.85
CA LEU A 52 -19.38 12.16 -10.76
C LEU A 52 -20.83 12.05 -11.25
N GLU A 53 -21.81 12.24 -10.38
CA GLU A 53 -23.23 12.25 -10.76
C GLU A 53 -23.55 13.34 -11.78
N LYS A 54 -22.99 14.55 -11.62
CA LYS A 54 -23.17 15.63 -12.61
C LYS A 54 -22.71 15.19 -14.00
N VAL A 55 -21.58 14.49 -14.09
CA VAL A 55 -21.05 13.97 -15.36
C VAL A 55 -21.91 12.82 -15.89
N ILE A 56 -22.30 11.87 -15.03
CA ILE A 56 -23.13 10.73 -15.40
C ILE A 56 -24.50 11.20 -15.94
N HIS A 57 -25.09 12.21 -15.33
CA HIS A 57 -26.36 12.79 -15.78
C HIS A 57 -26.30 13.46 -17.16
N THR A 58 -25.11 13.72 -17.73
CA THR A 58 -25.01 14.26 -19.10
C THR A 58 -25.15 13.19 -20.18
N PHE A 59 -24.91 11.90 -19.87
CA PHE A 59 -24.86 10.85 -20.91
C PHE A 59 -25.56 9.54 -20.52
N PHE A 60 -25.67 9.21 -19.24
CA PHE A 60 -26.18 7.92 -18.74
C PHE A 60 -27.58 8.07 -18.12
N ILE A 61 -28.54 8.49 -18.94
CA ILE A 61 -29.92 8.78 -18.52
C ILE A 61 -30.97 7.96 -19.28
N GLY A 62 -32.19 7.89 -18.73
CA GLY A 62 -33.37 7.32 -19.41
C GLY A 62 -33.17 5.89 -19.91
N THR A 63 -33.40 5.69 -21.20
CA THR A 63 -33.29 4.37 -21.87
C THR A 63 -31.88 3.80 -21.78
N VAL A 64 -30.84 4.62 -21.91
CA VAL A 64 -29.45 4.15 -21.88
C VAL A 64 -29.13 3.48 -20.55
N ARG A 65 -29.46 4.15 -19.43
CA ARG A 65 -29.27 3.59 -18.08
C ARG A 65 -30.08 2.32 -17.87
N LYS A 66 -31.38 2.32 -18.22
CA LYS A 66 -32.24 1.15 -18.06
C LYS A 66 -31.75 -0.05 -18.86
N THR A 67 -31.40 0.14 -20.13
CA THR A 67 -30.91 -0.93 -20.99
C THR A 67 -29.57 -1.48 -20.48
N ALA A 68 -28.63 -0.61 -20.12
CA ALA A 68 -27.32 -1.04 -19.63
C ALA A 68 -27.41 -1.83 -18.30
N LEU A 69 -28.21 -1.35 -17.33
CA LEU A 69 -28.33 -1.97 -16.01
C LEU A 69 -29.27 -3.19 -15.98
N SER A 70 -30.14 -3.37 -16.98
CA SER A 70 -31.08 -4.51 -17.04
C SER A 70 -30.36 -5.87 -16.91
N SER A 71 -29.18 -6.00 -17.50
CA SER A 71 -28.40 -7.23 -17.50
C SER A 71 -27.83 -7.60 -16.13
N VAL A 72 -27.67 -6.62 -15.23
CA VAL A 72 -27.06 -6.81 -13.89
C VAL A 72 -28.06 -6.66 -12.75
N GLN A 73 -29.32 -6.37 -13.06
CA GLN A 73 -30.39 -6.12 -12.08
C GLN A 73 -30.57 -7.27 -11.08
N HIS A 74 -30.47 -8.52 -11.54
CA HIS A 74 -30.60 -9.70 -10.68
C HIS A 74 -29.46 -9.81 -9.65
N TYR A 75 -28.25 -9.34 -9.96
CA TYR A 75 -27.15 -9.29 -8.99
C TYR A 75 -27.43 -8.27 -7.89
N TYR A 76 -27.92 -7.07 -8.25
CA TYR A 76 -28.31 -6.07 -7.25
C TYR A 76 -29.44 -6.60 -6.36
N GLN A 77 -30.44 -7.27 -6.92
CA GLN A 77 -31.52 -7.89 -6.13
C GLN A 77 -30.99 -8.92 -5.12
N ALA A 78 -30.03 -9.76 -5.52
CA ALA A 78 -29.43 -10.74 -4.63
C ALA A 78 -28.58 -10.08 -3.53
N ILE A 79 -27.78 -9.07 -3.87
CA ILE A 79 -26.99 -8.28 -2.92
C ILE A 79 -27.92 -7.59 -1.91
N ASN A 80 -29.00 -6.98 -2.39
CA ASN A 80 -29.95 -6.25 -1.57
C ASN A 80 -30.72 -7.19 -0.63
N ALA A 81 -31.13 -8.37 -1.12
CA ALA A 81 -31.77 -9.38 -0.30
C ALA A 81 -30.83 -9.89 0.81
N ALA A 82 -29.55 -10.08 0.51
CA ALA A 82 -28.55 -10.47 1.50
C ALA A 82 -28.27 -9.33 2.50
N ALA A 83 -28.21 -8.08 2.05
CA ALA A 83 -27.98 -6.91 2.88
C ALA A 83 -29.15 -6.61 3.83
N ALA A 84 -30.39 -6.83 3.39
CA ALA A 84 -31.59 -6.54 4.17
C ALA A 84 -31.68 -7.36 5.48
N GLY A 85 -31.01 -8.51 5.55
CA GLY A 85 -30.91 -9.33 6.76
C GLY A 85 -29.87 -8.84 7.77
N ILE A 86 -29.07 -7.83 7.44
CA ILE A 86 -27.93 -7.37 8.24
C ILE A 86 -28.32 -6.11 9.00
N ALA A 87 -28.68 -6.28 10.26
CA ALA A 87 -29.05 -5.17 11.14
C ALA A 87 -27.82 -4.46 11.74
N ASP A 88 -26.77 -5.23 12.07
CA ASP A 88 -25.58 -4.71 12.72
C ASP A 88 -24.63 -4.03 11.72
N HIS A 89 -24.17 -2.82 12.03
CA HIS A 89 -23.33 -2.10 11.09
C HIS A 89 -21.94 -2.73 10.95
N HIS A 90 -21.37 -3.33 12.00
CA HIS A 90 -20.10 -4.03 11.88
C HIS A 90 -20.24 -5.27 10.98
N GLU A 91 -21.38 -5.95 11.00
CA GLU A 91 -21.75 -6.95 9.99
C GLU A 91 -21.93 -6.34 8.58
N LYS A 92 -22.53 -5.14 8.46
CA LYS A 92 -22.62 -4.43 7.16
C LYS A 92 -21.24 -4.09 6.59
N GLN A 93 -20.29 -3.68 7.43
CA GLN A 93 -18.89 -3.44 7.03
C GLN A 93 -18.21 -4.73 6.57
N LYS A 94 -18.38 -5.84 7.30
CA LYS A 94 -17.88 -7.16 6.88
C LYS A 94 -18.51 -7.60 5.56
N PHE A 95 -19.81 -7.38 5.39
CA PHE A 95 -20.53 -7.72 4.17
C PHE A 95 -20.05 -6.88 2.98
N LEU A 96 -19.92 -5.57 3.15
CA LEU A 96 -19.37 -4.68 2.12
C LEU A 96 -17.95 -5.08 1.74
N LYS A 97 -17.12 -5.46 2.73
CA LYS A 97 -15.77 -5.98 2.50
C LYS A 97 -15.82 -7.25 1.63
N VAL A 98 -16.69 -8.21 1.92
CA VAL A 98 -16.83 -9.44 1.13
C VAL A 98 -17.31 -9.16 -0.29
N ILE A 99 -18.32 -8.29 -0.45
CA ILE A 99 -18.79 -7.84 -1.76
C ILE A 99 -17.63 -7.20 -2.51
N TYR A 100 -16.91 -6.29 -1.87
CA TYR A 100 -15.79 -5.59 -2.47
C TYR A 100 -14.71 -6.55 -2.94
N GLU A 101 -14.24 -7.46 -2.08
CA GLU A 101 -13.21 -8.44 -2.43
C GLU A 101 -13.65 -9.33 -3.59
N THR A 102 -14.90 -9.80 -3.56
CA THR A 102 -15.44 -10.70 -4.58
C THR A 102 -15.70 -9.98 -5.90
N PHE A 103 -16.30 -8.79 -5.84
CA PHE A 103 -16.61 -7.95 -6.98
C PHE A 103 -15.33 -7.48 -7.68
N TYR A 104 -14.34 -6.95 -6.96
CA TYR A 104 -13.10 -6.49 -7.57
C TYR A 104 -12.30 -7.62 -8.20
N LYS A 105 -12.14 -8.75 -7.48
CA LYS A 105 -11.44 -9.92 -8.02
C LYS A 105 -12.10 -10.42 -9.29
N SER A 106 -13.43 -10.29 -9.41
CA SER A 106 -14.20 -10.74 -10.56
C SER A 106 -14.28 -9.69 -11.69
N TYR A 107 -14.38 -8.39 -11.36
CA TYR A 107 -14.53 -7.29 -12.31
C TYR A 107 -13.22 -6.98 -13.04
N ASN A 108 -12.11 -6.90 -12.31
CA ASN A 108 -10.81 -6.64 -12.90
C ASN A 108 -9.70 -7.36 -12.11
N PRO A 109 -9.51 -8.67 -12.36
CA PRO A 109 -8.50 -9.48 -11.66
C PRO A 109 -7.09 -8.86 -11.74
N LYS A 110 -6.71 -8.34 -12.92
CA LYS A 110 -5.41 -7.70 -13.14
C LYS A 110 -5.25 -6.39 -12.35
N ALA A 111 -6.31 -5.58 -12.24
CA ALA A 111 -6.27 -4.39 -11.41
C ALA A 111 -6.38 -4.71 -9.91
N ALA A 112 -7.07 -5.80 -9.52
CA ALA A 112 -7.12 -6.26 -8.14
C ALA A 112 -5.74 -6.67 -7.63
N ASP A 113 -4.98 -7.44 -8.42
CA ASP A 113 -3.57 -7.76 -8.12
C ASP A 113 -2.69 -6.50 -8.08
N ARG A 114 -2.94 -5.53 -8.97
CA ARG A 114 -2.20 -4.26 -9.06
C ARG A 114 -2.48 -3.30 -7.90
N LEU A 115 -3.73 -3.23 -7.43
CA LEU A 115 -4.15 -2.35 -6.34
C LEU A 115 -3.87 -2.96 -4.97
N GLY A 116 -3.68 -4.29 -4.90
CA GLY A 116 -3.18 -4.97 -3.71
C GLY A 116 -4.00 -4.61 -2.47
N VAL A 117 -5.32 -4.55 -2.59
CA VAL A 117 -6.23 -4.21 -1.49
C VAL A 117 -6.22 -5.35 -0.50
N VAL A 118 -5.25 -5.28 0.39
CA VAL A 118 -4.99 -6.26 1.43
C VAL A 118 -5.46 -5.65 2.74
N TYR A 119 -6.49 -6.25 3.32
CA TYR A 119 -6.97 -5.81 4.61
C TYR A 119 -5.92 -6.06 5.70
N THR A 120 -5.59 -5.00 6.44
CA THR A 120 -4.65 -5.09 7.56
C THR A 120 -5.32 -5.77 8.75
N PRO A 121 -4.76 -6.88 9.28
CA PRO A 121 -5.28 -7.50 10.49
C PRO A 121 -5.35 -6.51 11.67
N ASN A 122 -6.46 -6.53 12.41
CA ASN A 122 -6.72 -5.59 13.50
C ASN A 122 -5.67 -5.68 14.61
N GLU A 123 -5.08 -6.86 14.84
CA GLU A 123 -4.02 -7.07 15.81
C GLU A 123 -2.78 -6.22 15.46
N ILE A 124 -2.43 -6.15 14.18
CA ILE A 124 -1.31 -5.33 13.68
C ILE A 124 -1.67 -3.85 13.76
N VAL A 125 -2.87 -3.46 13.34
CA VAL A 125 -3.34 -2.06 13.40
C VAL A 125 -3.30 -1.54 14.84
N ASN A 126 -3.87 -2.30 15.78
CA ASN A 126 -3.89 -1.95 17.20
C ASN A 126 -2.47 -1.88 17.78
N PHE A 127 -1.59 -2.82 17.44
CA PHE A 127 -0.19 -2.77 17.85
C PHE A 127 0.51 -1.52 17.33
N MET A 128 0.28 -1.14 16.07
CA MET A 128 0.86 0.05 15.45
C MET A 128 0.37 1.36 16.07
N ILE A 129 -0.92 1.45 16.40
CA ILE A 129 -1.50 2.63 17.06
C ILE A 129 -0.94 2.77 18.47
N LYS A 130 -1.01 1.71 19.29
CA LYS A 130 -0.47 1.71 20.66
C LYS A 130 1.05 1.94 20.68
N GLY A 131 1.77 1.35 19.73
CA GLY A 131 3.21 1.54 19.57
C GLY A 131 3.56 2.98 19.21
N SER A 132 2.81 3.60 18.30
CA SER A 132 3.01 5.01 17.93
C SER A 132 2.72 5.95 19.09
N ASP A 133 1.66 5.69 19.87
CA ASP A 133 1.31 6.47 21.06
C ASP A 133 2.40 6.37 22.14
N PHE A 134 2.86 5.15 22.44
CA PHE A 134 3.97 4.90 23.37
C PHE A 134 5.25 5.63 22.94
N LEU A 135 5.64 5.51 21.67
CA LEU A 135 6.84 6.15 21.14
C LEU A 135 6.71 7.68 21.09
N LEU A 136 5.50 8.21 20.85
CA LEU A 136 5.24 9.65 20.97
C LEU A 136 5.49 10.12 22.39
N HIS A 137 4.99 9.39 23.38
CA HIS A 137 5.16 9.75 24.78
C HIS A 137 6.65 9.68 25.17
N GLN A 138 7.31 8.59 24.83
CA GLN A 138 8.73 8.36 25.14
C GLN A 138 9.67 9.41 24.53
N HIS A 139 9.40 9.89 23.32
CA HIS A 139 10.35 10.72 22.58
C HIS A 139 9.96 12.19 22.47
N PHE A 140 8.68 12.52 22.62
CA PHE A 140 8.16 13.86 22.42
C PHE A 140 7.29 14.35 23.58
N ASN A 141 7.07 13.53 24.61
CA ASN A 141 6.18 13.82 25.74
C ASN A 141 4.77 14.24 25.26
N LYS A 142 4.24 13.48 24.30
CA LYS A 142 2.95 13.69 23.65
C LYS A 142 2.24 12.36 23.46
N PHE A 143 0.92 12.39 23.38
CA PHE A 143 0.09 11.25 22.98
C PHE A 143 -0.59 11.54 21.64
N LEU A 144 -1.07 10.51 20.94
CA LEU A 144 -1.87 10.65 19.71
C LEU A 144 -3.09 11.56 19.94
N SER A 145 -3.66 11.50 21.14
CA SER A 145 -4.82 12.31 21.52
C SER A 145 -4.51 13.80 21.74
N ASP A 146 -3.24 14.17 21.91
CA ASP A 146 -2.89 15.55 22.22
C ASP A 146 -3.00 16.47 21.00
N GLN A 147 -3.38 17.73 21.27
CA GLN A 147 -3.39 18.78 20.27
C GLN A 147 -1.97 19.07 19.75
N GLY A 148 -1.88 19.35 18.46
CA GLY A 148 -0.64 19.54 17.71
C GLY A 148 0.00 18.24 17.20
N VAL A 149 -0.60 17.08 17.45
CA VAL A 149 -0.13 15.78 16.94
C VAL A 149 -0.94 15.39 15.71
N GLU A 150 -0.57 15.93 14.56
CA GLU A 150 -1.27 15.67 13.28
C GLU A 150 -0.93 14.27 12.74
N ILE A 151 -1.95 13.46 12.44
CA ILE A 151 -1.82 12.05 12.02
C ILE A 151 -2.33 11.89 10.59
N LEU A 152 -1.55 11.23 9.73
CA LEU A 152 -1.90 10.99 8.33
C LEU A 152 -1.74 9.53 7.95
N ASP A 153 -2.81 8.94 7.39
CA ASP A 153 -2.72 7.72 6.59
C ASP A 153 -2.62 8.08 5.09
N PRO A 154 -1.46 7.85 4.45
CA PRO A 154 -1.23 8.23 3.06
C PRO A 154 -1.87 7.27 2.04
N ALA A 155 -2.40 6.12 2.47
CA ALA A 155 -3.05 5.11 1.62
C ALA A 155 -4.07 4.34 2.46
N THR A 156 -5.15 5.02 2.81
CA THR A 156 -6.09 4.58 3.87
C THR A 156 -6.86 3.31 3.52
N GLY A 157 -6.98 2.96 2.24
CA GLY A 157 -7.74 1.81 1.78
C GLY A 157 -9.18 1.91 2.27
N THR A 158 -9.60 0.99 3.13
CA THR A 158 -10.95 0.96 3.72
C THR A 158 -11.10 1.83 4.99
N GLY A 159 -10.08 2.61 5.36
CA GLY A 159 -10.13 3.52 6.51
C GLY A 159 -9.66 2.92 7.84
N THR A 160 -9.16 1.67 7.85
CA THR A 160 -8.95 0.89 9.08
C THR A 160 -8.07 1.59 10.11
N PHE A 161 -6.95 2.20 9.71
CA PHE A 161 -6.11 2.91 10.69
C PHE A 161 -6.83 4.12 11.28
N ILE A 162 -7.58 4.88 10.48
CA ILE A 162 -8.32 6.05 10.98
C ILE A 162 -9.46 5.64 11.89
N THR A 163 -10.21 4.58 11.55
CA THR A 163 -11.30 4.07 12.40
C THR A 163 -10.77 3.59 13.74
N ASP A 164 -9.70 2.79 13.76
CA ASP A 164 -9.13 2.30 15.02
C ASP A 164 -8.48 3.44 15.84
N ILE A 165 -7.94 4.48 15.19
CA ILE A 165 -7.47 5.69 15.90
C ILE A 165 -8.65 6.45 16.52
N ILE A 166 -9.76 6.58 15.81
CA ILE A 166 -10.98 7.18 16.35
C ILE A 166 -11.43 6.40 17.59
N ASP A 167 -11.44 5.07 17.55
CA ASP A 167 -11.79 4.22 18.68
C ASP A 167 -10.76 4.26 19.82
N TYR A 168 -9.49 4.51 19.52
CA TYR A 168 -8.43 4.66 20.52
C TYR A 168 -8.46 6.01 21.27
N ILE A 169 -8.74 7.12 20.57
CA ILE A 169 -8.68 8.47 21.16
C ILE A 169 -9.84 8.72 22.15
N PRO A 170 -9.62 9.23 23.37
CA PRO A 170 -10.69 9.55 24.32
C PRO A 170 -11.76 10.51 23.76
N LYS A 171 -13.04 10.32 24.12
CA LYS A 171 -14.17 11.09 23.55
C LYS A 171 -14.03 12.61 23.73
N ASP A 172 -13.50 13.05 24.86
CA ASP A 172 -13.30 14.46 25.21
C ASP A 172 -12.26 15.17 24.32
N LYS A 173 -11.34 14.40 23.71
CA LYS A 173 -10.33 14.92 22.76
C LYS A 173 -10.68 14.64 21.30
N LEU A 174 -11.51 13.62 21.04
CA LEU A 174 -11.76 13.09 19.71
C LEU A 174 -12.36 14.12 18.74
N GLU A 175 -13.33 14.93 19.16
CA GLU A 175 -13.98 15.90 18.26
C GLU A 175 -12.97 16.87 17.63
N PHE A 176 -12.05 17.40 18.43
CA PHE A 176 -11.01 18.29 17.92
C PHE A 176 -10.06 17.56 16.98
N LYS A 177 -9.61 16.35 17.35
CA LYS A 177 -8.71 15.52 16.54
C LYS A 177 -9.33 15.19 15.19
N TYR A 178 -10.57 14.69 15.20
CA TYR A 178 -11.32 14.32 14.01
C TYR A 178 -11.45 15.47 13.01
N LYS A 179 -11.86 16.66 13.49
CA LYS A 179 -12.09 17.84 12.65
C LYS A 179 -10.81 18.45 12.09
N ASN A 180 -9.68 18.33 12.80
CA ASN A 180 -8.51 19.15 12.52
C ASN A 180 -7.22 18.38 12.24
N GLU A 181 -7.01 17.23 12.90
CA GLU A 181 -5.69 16.60 13.04
C GLU A 181 -5.63 15.13 12.62
N LEU A 182 -6.74 14.54 12.19
CA LEU A 182 -6.79 13.24 11.52
C LEU A 182 -6.94 13.46 10.02
N HIS A 183 -6.05 12.85 9.22
CA HIS A 183 -6.01 12.99 7.76
C HIS A 183 -5.89 11.64 7.09
N ALA A 184 -6.49 11.52 5.90
CA ALA A 184 -6.39 10.32 5.10
C ALA A 184 -6.36 10.64 3.61
N ASN A 185 -5.62 9.84 2.85
CA ASN A 185 -5.58 9.90 1.39
C ASN A 185 -5.97 8.55 0.79
N GLU A 186 -6.68 8.60 -0.33
CA GLU A 186 -6.98 7.42 -1.14
C GLU A 186 -7.02 7.78 -2.63
N VAL A 187 -6.50 6.89 -3.47
CA VAL A 187 -6.40 7.07 -4.92
C VAL A 187 -7.47 6.28 -5.69
N ALA A 188 -8.03 5.23 -5.09
CA ALA A 188 -9.06 4.39 -5.68
C ALA A 188 -10.45 4.80 -5.19
N ILE A 189 -11.39 4.99 -6.11
CA ILE A 189 -12.70 5.59 -5.80
C ILE A 189 -13.54 4.74 -4.83
N LEU A 190 -13.50 3.41 -4.97
CA LEU A 190 -14.29 2.53 -4.11
C LEU A 190 -13.73 2.44 -2.69
N PRO A 191 -12.42 2.20 -2.47
CA PRO A 191 -11.80 2.37 -1.16
C PRO A 191 -12.05 3.76 -0.54
N TYR A 192 -12.04 4.83 -1.35
CA TYR A 192 -12.36 6.17 -0.88
C TYR A 192 -13.78 6.27 -0.30
N TYR A 193 -14.80 5.72 -0.98
CA TYR A 193 -16.17 5.70 -0.44
C TYR A 193 -16.30 4.85 0.81
N ILE A 194 -15.69 3.66 0.82
CA ILE A 194 -15.71 2.75 1.97
C ILE A 194 -15.07 3.40 3.19
N SER A 195 -13.89 4.01 3.01
CA SER A 195 -13.19 4.70 4.10
C SER A 195 -14.00 5.89 4.61
N ASN A 196 -14.61 6.69 3.74
CA ASN A 196 -15.45 7.82 4.16
C ASN A 196 -16.61 7.35 5.05
N LEU A 197 -17.38 6.35 4.60
CA LEU A 197 -18.50 5.77 5.35
C LEU A 197 -18.05 5.17 6.68
N ASN A 198 -17.00 4.35 6.66
CA ASN A 198 -16.49 3.72 7.87
C ASN A 198 -16.02 4.75 8.90
N ILE A 199 -15.32 5.79 8.47
CA ILE A 199 -14.79 6.83 9.35
C ILE A 199 -15.92 7.65 9.99
N GLU A 200 -16.90 8.10 9.20
CA GLU A 200 -18.05 8.89 9.69
C GLU A 200 -18.94 8.05 10.61
N PHE A 201 -19.16 6.78 10.26
CA PHE A 201 -19.93 5.88 11.09
C PHE A 201 -19.23 5.57 12.43
N THR A 202 -17.94 5.23 12.42
CA THR A 202 -17.19 4.97 13.66
C THR A 202 -17.21 6.19 14.57
N TYR A 203 -17.06 7.39 14.02
CA TYR A 203 -17.20 8.63 14.79
C TYR A 203 -18.62 8.77 15.37
N ASN A 204 -19.66 8.57 14.57
CA ASN A 204 -21.05 8.67 15.01
C ASN A 204 -21.37 7.67 16.13
N GLN A 205 -20.99 6.41 15.99
CA GLN A 205 -21.17 5.41 17.04
C GLN A 205 -20.49 5.81 18.35
N LYS A 206 -19.25 6.31 18.26
CA LYS A 206 -18.48 6.67 19.44
C LYS A 206 -19.00 7.95 20.10
N MET A 207 -19.36 8.95 19.32
CA MET A 207 -19.74 10.27 19.82
C MET A 207 -21.25 10.46 20.02
N GLY A 208 -22.08 9.57 19.47
CA GLY A 208 -23.54 9.68 19.49
C GLY A 208 -24.08 10.83 18.63
N LYS A 209 -23.27 11.36 17.71
CA LYS A 209 -23.63 12.43 16.78
C LYS A 209 -22.90 12.26 15.45
N TYR A 210 -23.61 12.50 14.36
CA TYR A 210 -23.01 12.55 13.02
C TYR A 210 -22.13 13.80 12.86
N GLU A 211 -21.01 13.63 12.17
CA GLU A 211 -20.14 14.70 11.72
C GLU A 211 -19.44 14.22 10.45
N GLU A 212 -19.36 15.07 9.43
CA GLU A 212 -18.70 14.76 8.16
C GLU A 212 -17.16 14.71 8.32
N PHE A 213 -16.50 13.75 7.67
CA PHE A 213 -15.03 13.66 7.68
C PHE A 213 -14.38 14.47 6.56
N THR A 214 -14.22 15.77 6.78
CA THR A 214 -13.69 16.71 5.77
C THR A 214 -12.18 16.59 5.49
N ASN A 215 -11.45 15.68 6.17
CA ASN A 215 -10.00 15.52 6.04
C ASN A 215 -9.58 14.26 5.26
N LEU A 216 -10.53 13.55 4.64
CA LEU A 216 -10.25 12.53 3.63
C LEU A 216 -10.10 13.19 2.25
N CYS A 217 -8.98 12.92 1.58
CA CYS A 217 -8.66 13.44 0.26
C CYS A 217 -8.65 12.33 -0.80
N PHE A 218 -9.35 12.55 -1.91
CA PHE A 218 -9.23 11.69 -3.09
C PHE A 218 -8.03 12.15 -3.92
N VAL A 219 -6.88 11.51 -3.73
CA VAL A 219 -5.60 11.94 -4.29
C VAL A 219 -4.61 10.79 -4.42
N ASP A 220 -3.77 10.82 -5.45
CA ASP A 220 -2.59 9.97 -5.52
C ASP A 220 -1.46 10.60 -4.68
N THR A 221 -1.20 10.02 -3.50
CA THR A 221 -0.19 10.55 -2.56
C THR A 221 1.20 10.70 -3.18
N LEU A 222 1.58 9.81 -4.11
CA LEU A 222 2.92 9.85 -4.71
C LEU A 222 3.05 10.93 -5.80
N ASP A 223 1.93 11.40 -6.37
CA ASP A 223 1.89 12.62 -7.20
C ASP A 223 1.71 13.88 -6.34
N ASN A 224 1.01 13.77 -5.21
CA ASN A 224 0.83 14.87 -4.26
C ASN A 224 2.01 14.98 -3.32
N LEU A 225 3.10 15.56 -3.81
CA LEU A 225 4.27 15.74 -2.99
C LEU A 225 4.05 16.76 -1.87
N GLY A 226 3.16 17.75 -1.97
CA GLY A 226 2.83 18.68 -0.87
C GLY A 226 3.98 19.57 -0.35
N PHE A 227 5.24 19.16 -0.52
CA PHE A 227 6.49 19.81 -0.15
C PHE A 227 7.26 20.37 -1.36
N THR A 228 6.76 20.12 -2.59
CA THR A 228 7.35 20.57 -3.84
C THR A 228 6.44 21.61 -4.52
N PHE A 229 6.90 22.87 -4.54
CA PHE A 229 6.37 24.03 -5.28
C PHE A 229 4.97 24.61 -4.89
N MET A 230 5.03 25.70 -4.10
CA MET A 230 3.95 26.70 -3.87
C MET A 230 3.48 27.47 -5.13
N GLY A 231 3.81 27.06 -6.35
CA GLY A 231 3.65 27.92 -7.55
C GLY A 231 3.00 27.31 -8.79
N LYS A 232 2.68 26.00 -8.82
CA LYS A 232 2.10 25.32 -10.00
C LYS A 232 0.89 24.42 -9.67
N GLN A 233 0.29 24.58 -8.50
CA GLN A 233 -0.85 23.75 -8.06
C GLN A 233 -2.17 24.05 -8.80
N THR A 234 -2.24 25.06 -9.67
CA THR A 234 -3.53 25.46 -10.27
C THR A 234 -4.03 24.54 -11.39
N ASN A 235 -3.16 23.80 -12.09
CA ASN A 235 -3.58 23.06 -13.31
C ASN A 235 -3.66 21.53 -13.17
N LEU A 236 -3.16 20.93 -12.07
CA LEU A 236 -3.13 19.46 -11.92
C LEU A 236 -4.36 18.88 -11.17
N PHE A 237 -5.00 19.69 -10.32
CA PHE A 237 -6.12 19.27 -9.44
C PHE A 237 -7.51 19.62 -9.99
N ALA A 238 -7.56 20.20 -11.20
CA ALA A 238 -8.77 20.70 -11.84
C ALA A 238 -9.86 19.67 -12.23
N PRO A 239 -9.69 18.32 -12.28
CA PRO A 239 -10.71 17.51 -12.94
C PRO A 239 -11.84 16.94 -12.07
N PHE A 240 -11.84 17.06 -10.73
CA PHE A 240 -12.85 16.36 -9.90
C PHE A 240 -13.76 17.25 -9.06
N SER A 241 -13.24 18.05 -8.11
CA SER A 241 -14.08 19.03 -7.39
C SER A 241 -13.25 20.15 -6.76
N GLN A 242 -13.80 21.37 -6.73
CA GLN A 242 -13.19 22.51 -6.03
C GLN A 242 -12.98 22.18 -4.54
N GLU A 243 -13.92 21.43 -3.97
CA GLU A 243 -13.92 21.05 -2.57
C GLU A 243 -12.77 20.08 -2.22
N ASN A 244 -12.58 18.99 -2.99
CA ASN A 244 -11.48 18.05 -2.77
C ASN A 244 -10.12 18.74 -2.94
N SER A 245 -10.02 19.66 -3.90
CA SER A 245 -8.80 20.47 -4.08
C SER A 245 -8.49 21.31 -2.84
N LEU A 246 -9.50 21.92 -2.22
CA LEU A 246 -9.34 22.67 -0.96
C LEU A 246 -8.94 21.76 0.20
N ARG A 247 -9.50 20.54 0.30
CA ARG A 247 -9.09 19.53 1.29
C ARG A 247 -7.61 19.16 1.14
N ILE A 248 -7.15 18.92 -0.09
CA ILE A 248 -5.75 18.60 -0.40
C ILE A 248 -4.82 19.78 -0.04
N ILE A 249 -5.18 21.00 -0.42
CA ILE A 249 -4.40 22.20 -0.09
C ILE A 249 -4.30 22.36 1.43
N LYS A 250 -5.42 22.26 2.15
CA LYS A 250 -5.48 22.32 3.61
C LYS A 250 -4.55 21.27 4.24
N GLN A 251 -4.64 20.01 3.81
CA GLN A 251 -3.78 18.92 4.30
C GLN A 251 -2.29 19.20 4.03
N ASN A 252 -1.94 19.67 2.83
CA ASN A 252 -0.55 19.94 2.43
C ASN A 252 0.11 21.04 3.30
N THR A 253 -0.68 21.99 3.81
CA THR A 253 -0.18 23.02 4.73
C THR A 253 0.08 22.52 6.16
N ARG A 254 -0.42 21.34 6.53
CA ARG A 254 -0.28 20.79 7.89
C ARG A 254 1.11 20.23 8.15
N LYS A 255 1.60 20.41 9.38
CA LYS A 255 2.83 19.79 9.87
C LYS A 255 2.50 18.42 10.48
N ILE A 256 2.68 17.37 9.69
CA ILE A 256 2.36 16.00 10.09
C ILE A 256 3.37 15.50 11.12
N SER A 257 2.86 14.95 12.22
CA SER A 257 3.65 14.41 13.34
C SER A 257 3.74 12.89 13.32
N VAL A 258 2.71 12.22 12.79
CA VAL A 258 2.66 10.77 12.63
C VAL A 258 2.17 10.42 11.24
N ILE A 259 2.94 9.60 10.52
CA ILE A 259 2.49 8.96 9.28
C ILE A 259 2.34 7.47 9.58
N ILE A 260 1.14 6.93 9.45
CA ILE A 260 0.82 5.55 9.81
C ILE A 260 0.00 4.89 8.71
N GLY A 261 0.24 3.61 8.41
CA GLY A 261 -0.55 2.93 7.39
C GLY A 261 0.02 1.62 6.87
N ASN A 262 -0.63 1.08 5.85
CA ASN A 262 -0.21 -0.10 5.10
C ASN A 262 -0.05 0.25 3.60
N PRO A 263 1.12 0.80 3.19
CA PRO A 263 1.36 1.14 1.79
C PRO A 263 1.34 -0.09 0.86
N PRO A 264 0.97 0.07 -0.42
CA PRO A 264 0.91 -1.03 -1.39
C PRO A 264 2.27 -1.66 -1.69
N TYR A 265 2.28 -2.98 -1.93
CA TYR A 265 3.48 -3.83 -1.98
C TYR A 265 4.11 -4.05 -3.37
N ASN A 266 3.51 -3.54 -4.45
CA ASN A 266 3.83 -4.05 -5.79
C ASN A 266 5.21 -3.63 -6.30
N ALA A 267 6.06 -4.65 -6.51
CA ALA A 267 7.45 -4.52 -6.90
C ALA A 267 7.63 -4.44 -8.42
N ASN A 268 7.06 -5.35 -9.23
CA ASN A 268 7.08 -5.33 -10.70
C ASN A 268 6.08 -6.33 -11.29
N GLN A 269 5.77 -6.21 -12.59
CA GLN A 269 5.05 -7.23 -13.37
C GLN A 269 5.81 -8.57 -13.39
N VAL A 270 5.09 -9.70 -13.33
CA VAL A 270 5.69 -11.04 -13.38
C VAL A 270 6.04 -11.41 -14.83
N ASN A 271 5.30 -10.88 -15.81
CA ASN A 271 5.47 -11.17 -17.23
C ASN A 271 5.45 -9.89 -18.08
N GLU A 272 6.40 -9.73 -19.01
CA GLU A 272 6.43 -8.59 -19.93
C GLU A 272 5.22 -8.56 -20.87
N ASN A 273 4.60 -9.72 -21.17
CA ASN A 273 3.39 -9.83 -21.98
C ASN A 273 2.14 -9.29 -21.26
N GLU A 274 2.19 -9.05 -19.94
CA GLU A 274 1.07 -8.48 -19.19
C GLU A 274 0.87 -6.99 -19.48
N ASN A 275 1.84 -6.32 -20.12
CA ASN A 275 1.87 -4.87 -20.38
C ASN A 275 1.50 -4.04 -19.12
N ASN A 276 1.90 -4.54 -17.96
CA ASN A 276 1.48 -4.12 -16.63
C ASN A 276 2.61 -3.41 -15.88
N LYS A 277 3.37 -2.58 -16.60
CA LYS A 277 4.46 -1.80 -15.99
C LYS A 277 3.92 -0.89 -14.91
N ASN A 278 4.59 -0.90 -13.76
CA ASN A 278 4.32 0.01 -12.67
C ASN A 278 4.27 1.45 -13.18
N ARG A 279 3.34 2.23 -12.65
CA ARG A 279 3.27 3.67 -12.94
C ARG A 279 4.60 4.30 -12.51
N GLU A 280 5.16 5.13 -13.39
CA GLU A 280 6.30 5.98 -13.06
C GLU A 280 5.82 7.18 -12.28
N TYR A 281 6.59 7.57 -11.27
CA TYR A 281 6.34 8.76 -10.46
C TYR A 281 7.62 9.61 -10.51
N PRO A 282 7.81 10.42 -11.57
CA PRO A 282 9.12 11.02 -11.89
C PRO A 282 9.77 11.77 -10.72
N GLU A 283 8.96 12.51 -9.96
CA GLU A 283 9.47 13.33 -8.85
C GLU A 283 9.90 12.46 -7.65
N ILE A 284 9.08 11.49 -7.21
CA ILE A 284 9.48 10.61 -6.10
C ILE A 284 10.58 9.63 -6.52
N ASP A 285 10.55 9.17 -7.78
CA ASP A 285 11.59 8.30 -8.34
C ASP A 285 12.93 9.05 -8.42
N LYS A 286 12.91 10.36 -8.71
CA LYS A 286 14.09 11.22 -8.58
C LYS A 286 14.58 11.31 -7.14
N ARG A 287 13.68 11.48 -6.15
CA ARG A 287 14.07 11.46 -4.72
C ARG A 287 14.70 10.14 -4.31
N ILE A 288 14.16 9.00 -4.77
CA ILE A 288 14.76 7.67 -4.57
C ILE A 288 16.14 7.59 -5.21
N LYS A 289 16.29 8.08 -6.44
CA LYS A 289 17.58 8.10 -7.15
C LYS A 289 18.63 8.90 -6.39
N ASP A 290 18.26 10.09 -5.91
CA ASP A 290 19.14 11.03 -5.22
C ASP A 290 19.47 10.59 -3.77
N THR A 291 18.77 9.58 -3.25
CA THR A 291 18.94 9.06 -1.88
C THR A 291 19.27 7.56 -1.88
N PHE A 292 18.27 6.68 -1.93
CA PHE A 292 18.45 5.24 -1.79
C PHE A 292 19.42 4.66 -2.83
N ILE A 293 19.30 5.03 -4.10
CA ILE A 293 20.17 4.49 -5.16
C ILE A 293 21.57 5.11 -5.08
N LYS A 294 21.66 6.42 -4.82
CA LYS A 294 22.94 7.13 -4.67
C LYS A 294 23.86 6.51 -3.61
N TYR A 295 23.28 6.04 -2.50
CA TYR A 295 24.03 5.42 -1.40
C TYR A 295 24.19 3.90 -1.52
N SER A 296 23.57 3.28 -2.52
CA SER A 296 23.70 1.83 -2.77
C SER A 296 25.03 1.51 -3.45
N LYS A 297 25.68 0.44 -2.99
CA LYS A 297 26.87 -0.15 -3.62
C LYS A 297 26.52 -1.36 -4.48
N ALA A 298 25.28 -1.84 -4.46
CA ALA A 298 24.85 -2.99 -5.24
C ALA A 298 24.81 -2.66 -6.75
N GLN A 299 25.13 -3.66 -7.58
CA GLN A 299 25.04 -3.50 -9.04
C GLN A 299 23.59 -3.52 -9.50
N LYS A 300 23.23 -2.60 -10.41
CA LYS A 300 21.89 -2.48 -11.02
C LYS A 300 20.75 -2.29 -9.99
N THR A 301 21.00 -1.59 -8.90
CA THR A 301 19.99 -1.30 -7.87
C THR A 301 18.75 -0.63 -8.47
N LYS A 302 17.59 -1.28 -8.26
CA LYS A 302 16.26 -0.74 -8.52
C LYS A 302 15.43 -0.96 -7.26
N VAL A 303 14.99 0.14 -6.64
CA VAL A 303 14.18 0.15 -5.41
C VAL A 303 12.97 1.06 -5.60
N TYR A 304 12.30 0.88 -6.74
CA TYR A 304 11.11 1.65 -7.14
C TYR A 304 9.80 0.90 -6.81
N ASP A 305 9.88 -0.09 -5.92
CA ASP A 305 8.69 -0.77 -5.40
C ASP A 305 7.77 0.26 -4.74
N MET A 306 6.45 0.04 -4.82
CA MET A 306 5.48 1.02 -4.31
C MET A 306 5.72 1.39 -2.84
N TYR A 307 5.96 0.42 -1.95
CA TYR A 307 6.25 0.70 -0.54
C TYR A 307 7.55 1.52 -0.35
N SER A 308 8.54 1.36 -1.22
CA SER A 308 9.77 2.17 -1.18
C SER A 308 9.50 3.64 -1.54
N ARG A 309 8.60 3.88 -2.50
CA ARG A 309 8.12 5.23 -2.85
C ARG A 309 7.35 5.87 -1.70
N PHE A 310 6.49 5.11 -1.01
CA PHE A 310 5.79 5.59 0.17
C PHE A 310 6.72 5.89 1.34
N TYR A 311 7.75 5.06 1.59
CA TYR A 311 8.77 5.41 2.57
C TYR A 311 9.50 6.70 2.18
N ARG A 312 9.97 6.83 0.92
CA ARG A 312 10.66 8.05 0.51
C ARG A 312 9.78 9.29 0.65
N TRP A 313 8.50 9.17 0.29
CA TRP A 313 7.51 10.24 0.43
C TRP A 313 7.31 10.59 1.90
N ALA A 314 7.15 9.59 2.78
CA ALA A 314 6.95 9.80 4.21
C ALA A 314 8.18 10.43 4.88
N PHE A 315 9.39 10.01 4.49
CA PHE A 315 10.64 10.58 5.01
C PHE A 315 10.76 12.08 4.69
N ASP A 316 10.28 12.48 3.51
CA ASP A 316 10.24 13.89 3.10
C ASP A 316 9.06 14.63 3.76
N ARG A 317 7.89 13.99 3.90
CA ARG A 317 6.66 14.57 4.47
C ARG A 317 6.70 14.82 5.97
N ILE A 318 7.39 13.96 6.74
CA ILE A 318 7.54 14.08 8.21
C ILE A 318 8.46 15.26 8.60
N GLN A 319 9.21 15.81 7.64
CA GLN A 319 10.11 16.95 7.82
C GLN A 319 11.16 16.72 8.92
N ASP A 320 11.10 17.48 10.01
CA ASP A 320 12.14 17.60 11.04
C ASP A 320 11.90 16.74 12.28
N LYS A 321 10.65 16.41 12.60
CA LYS A 321 10.32 15.58 13.77
C LYS A 321 9.02 14.82 13.60
N GLY A 322 8.98 13.60 14.12
CA GLY A 322 7.77 12.79 14.13
C GLY A 322 8.07 11.30 14.07
N ILE A 323 7.01 10.53 13.80
CA ILE A 323 7.03 9.07 13.71
C ILE A 323 6.48 8.63 12.35
N ILE A 324 7.15 7.67 11.73
CA ILE A 324 6.62 6.93 10.58
C ILE A 324 6.41 5.49 11.03
N ALA A 325 5.20 4.95 10.91
CA ALA A 325 4.83 3.60 11.31
C ALA A 325 4.17 2.89 10.14
N PHE A 326 4.89 2.00 9.46
CA PHE A 326 4.34 1.24 8.34
C PHE A 326 4.46 -0.26 8.53
N VAL A 327 3.50 -0.99 7.97
CA VAL A 327 3.61 -2.43 7.70
C VAL A 327 3.85 -2.61 6.20
N THR A 328 4.97 -3.23 5.83
CA THR A 328 5.46 -3.30 4.43
C THR A 328 6.26 -4.58 4.16
N ASN A 329 6.55 -4.88 2.89
CA ASN A 329 7.43 -5.99 2.51
C ASN A 329 8.76 -5.91 3.28
N ARG A 330 9.21 -7.03 3.85
CA ARG A 330 10.42 -7.10 4.69
C ARG A 330 11.76 -6.97 3.93
N SER A 331 11.74 -6.87 2.61
CA SER A 331 12.94 -6.87 1.76
C SER A 331 13.95 -5.77 2.14
N PHE A 332 13.50 -4.66 2.73
CA PHE A 332 14.40 -3.60 3.17
C PHE A 332 15.40 -4.03 4.27
N ILE A 333 15.09 -5.08 5.03
CA ILE A 333 15.88 -5.54 6.17
C ILE A 333 17.21 -6.16 5.72
N ASP A 334 17.18 -7.03 4.70
CA ASP A 334 18.35 -7.87 4.34
C ASP A 334 18.66 -7.90 2.84
N SER A 335 17.78 -7.38 1.96
CA SER A 335 18.06 -7.40 0.52
C SER A 335 19.31 -6.58 0.18
N LYS A 336 20.13 -7.11 -0.74
CA LYS A 336 21.35 -6.45 -1.22
C LYS A 336 21.07 -5.10 -1.89
N THR A 337 19.91 -4.93 -2.53
CA THR A 337 19.55 -3.68 -3.22
C THR A 337 19.06 -2.58 -2.27
N PHE A 338 18.79 -2.91 -1.01
CA PHE A 338 18.28 -1.98 0.00
C PHE A 338 19.36 -1.42 0.93
N ASP A 339 20.64 -1.69 0.65
CA ASP A 339 21.78 -1.16 1.40
C ASP A 339 21.76 0.38 1.49
N GLY A 340 21.47 1.06 0.39
CA GLY A 340 21.32 2.52 0.37
C GLY A 340 20.07 3.02 1.11
N PHE A 341 18.97 2.27 1.10
CA PHE A 341 17.78 2.56 1.91
C PHE A 341 18.09 2.48 3.41
N ARG A 342 18.74 1.39 3.84
CA ARG A 342 19.21 1.19 5.21
C ARG A 342 20.19 2.28 5.63
N LYS A 343 21.11 2.67 4.73
CA LYS A 343 22.03 3.79 4.98
C LYS A 343 21.30 5.10 5.23
N VAL A 344 20.27 5.40 4.45
CA VAL A 344 19.45 6.60 4.64
C VAL A 344 18.77 6.60 6.00
N ILE A 345 18.18 5.48 6.43
CA ILE A 345 17.58 5.36 7.77
C ILE A 345 18.60 5.66 8.86
N GLN A 346 19.80 5.09 8.76
CA GLN A 346 20.88 5.31 9.72
C GLN A 346 21.30 6.78 9.83
N THR A 347 21.17 7.54 8.74
CA THR A 347 21.58 8.95 8.68
C THR A 347 20.47 9.95 9.00
N GLU A 348 19.21 9.65 8.64
CA GLU A 348 18.10 10.61 8.73
C GLU A 348 17.25 10.43 10.00
N PHE A 349 17.31 9.27 10.65
CA PHE A 349 16.48 8.95 11.82
C PHE A 349 17.31 8.71 13.09
N ASP A 350 16.66 8.84 14.23
CA ASP A 350 17.26 8.67 15.56
C ASP A 350 17.10 7.24 16.06
N GLN A 351 15.92 6.64 15.86
CA GLN A 351 15.64 5.27 16.25
C GLN A 351 14.75 4.56 15.22
N ALA A 352 14.95 3.25 15.09
CA ALA A 352 14.10 2.37 14.30
C ALA A 352 13.71 1.15 15.14
N TYR A 353 12.43 0.81 15.19
CA TYR A 353 11.93 -0.43 15.79
C TYR A 353 11.33 -1.30 14.70
N ILE A 354 11.83 -2.52 14.54
CA ILE A 354 11.47 -3.42 13.45
C ILE A 354 10.97 -4.74 14.05
N ILE A 355 9.73 -5.08 13.71
CA ILE A 355 9.12 -6.36 14.04
C ILE A 355 8.96 -7.12 12.73
N ASP A 356 9.78 -8.14 12.57
CA ASP A 356 9.85 -8.93 11.35
C ASP A 356 8.99 -10.19 11.47
N THR A 357 7.93 -10.29 10.66
CA THR A 357 7.06 -11.46 10.68
C THR A 357 7.62 -12.63 9.87
N ILE A 358 8.77 -12.43 9.20
CA ILE A 358 9.43 -13.41 8.32
C ILE A 358 8.43 -13.93 7.28
N SER A 359 8.26 -15.25 7.17
CA SER A 359 7.45 -15.99 6.20
C SER A 359 7.43 -15.45 4.79
N ASP A 360 8.65 -15.31 4.25
CA ASP A 360 8.88 -15.19 2.82
C ASP A 360 9.08 -16.59 2.22
N VAL A 361 8.09 -17.05 1.47
CA VAL A 361 8.06 -18.38 0.86
C VAL A 361 9.21 -18.57 -0.15
N ARG A 362 9.67 -17.48 -0.79
CA ARG A 362 10.81 -17.56 -1.73
C ARG A 362 12.14 -17.71 -1.00
N ALA A 363 12.25 -17.16 0.21
CA ALA A 363 13.46 -17.25 1.02
C ALA A 363 13.54 -18.58 1.79
N ASN A 364 12.40 -19.14 2.22
CA ASN A 364 12.36 -20.41 2.93
C ASN A 364 11.41 -21.41 2.23
N PRO A 365 11.92 -22.34 1.41
CA PRO A 365 11.09 -23.32 0.72
C PRO A 365 10.47 -24.39 1.64
N LYS A 366 10.80 -24.40 2.95
CA LYS A 366 10.16 -25.32 3.93
C LYS A 366 8.77 -24.88 4.32
N ILE A 367 8.45 -23.60 4.18
CA ILE A 367 7.10 -23.07 4.31
C ILE A 367 6.49 -22.94 2.92
N ALA A 368 5.23 -23.35 2.76
CA ALA A 368 4.55 -23.35 1.47
C ALA A 368 3.16 -22.71 1.61
N GLY A 369 2.67 -22.16 0.50
CA GLY A 369 1.36 -21.51 0.45
C GLY A 369 1.34 -20.16 1.17
N THR A 370 0.21 -19.83 1.78
CA THR A 370 -0.07 -18.50 2.36
C THR A 370 -0.36 -18.54 3.86
N THR A 371 -0.27 -19.72 4.48
CA THR A 371 -0.76 -19.99 5.84
C THR A 371 0.09 -19.39 6.97
N HIS A 372 1.37 -19.11 6.72
CA HIS A 372 2.31 -18.59 7.71
C HIS A 372 2.43 -17.06 7.69
N ASN A 373 1.89 -16.42 6.66
CA ASN A 373 1.97 -14.98 6.48
C ASN A 373 0.75 -14.29 7.08
N VAL A 374 0.97 -13.18 7.80
CA VAL A 374 -0.10 -12.46 8.50
C VAL A 374 -1.18 -11.87 7.56
N PHE A 375 -0.83 -11.65 6.29
CA PHE A 375 -1.75 -11.16 5.25
C PHE A 375 -2.26 -12.26 4.31
N GLY A 376 -1.84 -13.51 4.49
CA GLY A 376 -2.19 -14.58 3.56
C GLY A 376 -1.53 -14.43 2.18
N ILE A 377 -0.32 -13.85 2.12
CA ILE A 377 0.47 -13.71 0.89
C ILE A 377 1.80 -14.49 1.00
N GLN A 378 2.55 -14.61 -0.09
CA GLN A 378 3.82 -15.34 -0.11
C GLN A 378 5.05 -14.49 0.26
N THR A 379 4.93 -13.17 0.16
CA THR A 379 6.02 -12.23 0.44
C THR A 379 6.07 -11.90 1.91
N GLY A 380 7.26 -11.95 2.52
CA GLY A 380 7.41 -11.65 3.94
C GLY A 380 7.12 -10.19 4.27
N VAL A 381 6.65 -9.93 5.49
CA VAL A 381 6.19 -8.61 5.92
C VAL A 381 6.84 -8.20 7.24
N ALA A 382 7.08 -6.91 7.43
CA ALA A 382 7.59 -6.34 8.66
C ALA A 382 6.85 -5.06 9.02
N VAL A 383 6.66 -4.83 10.32
CA VAL A 383 6.22 -3.55 10.90
C VAL A 383 7.47 -2.76 11.27
N MET A 384 7.57 -1.51 10.83
CA MET A 384 8.68 -0.62 11.15
C MET A 384 8.18 0.72 11.68
N PHE A 385 8.73 1.13 12.82
CA PHE A 385 8.60 2.47 13.37
C PHE A 385 9.92 3.22 13.18
N LEU A 386 9.87 4.43 12.65
CA LEU A 386 11.01 5.32 12.49
C LEU A 386 10.75 6.60 13.26
N ILE A 387 11.68 6.98 14.13
CA ILE A 387 11.58 8.15 14.98
C ILE A 387 12.59 9.19 14.50
N LYS A 388 12.11 10.40 14.23
CA LYS A 388 12.95 11.55 13.86
C LYS A 388 12.80 12.67 14.87
N LYS A 389 13.92 13.24 15.34
CA LYS A 389 13.96 14.32 16.31
C LYS A 389 14.62 15.57 15.70
N GLN A 390 14.08 16.73 16.04
CA GLN A 390 14.51 18.02 15.48
C GLN A 390 15.98 18.35 15.80
N ASN A 391 16.44 18.02 17.02
CA ASN A 391 17.78 18.35 17.51
C ASN A 391 18.69 17.11 17.52
N ARG A 392 18.77 16.42 16.38
CA ARG A 392 19.63 15.23 16.23
C ARG A 392 21.11 15.61 16.34
N VAL A 393 21.86 14.86 17.14
CA VAL A 393 23.30 15.05 17.27
C VAL A 393 23.98 14.81 15.93
N LYS A 394 24.76 15.78 15.46
CA LYS A 394 25.47 15.69 14.17
C LYS A 394 26.42 14.48 14.18
N GLY A 395 26.27 13.60 13.20
CA GLY A 395 27.07 12.38 13.07
C GLY A 395 26.56 11.17 13.87
N ALA A 396 25.56 11.33 14.73
CA ALA A 396 24.90 10.19 15.36
C ALA A 396 24.36 9.23 14.30
N GLN A 397 24.36 7.94 14.60
CA GLN A 397 23.69 6.92 13.80
C GLN A 397 22.35 6.55 14.46
N CYS A 398 21.39 6.12 13.65
CA CYS A 398 20.12 5.58 14.14
C CYS A 398 20.36 4.34 15.03
N SER A 399 19.74 4.28 16.21
CA SER A 399 19.68 3.06 17.01
C SER A 399 18.60 2.14 16.47
N ILE A 400 18.97 0.92 16.07
CA ILE A 400 18.06 -0.01 15.41
C ILE A 400 17.72 -1.16 16.35
N PHE A 401 16.45 -1.31 16.68
CA PHE A 401 15.90 -2.35 17.54
C PHE A 401 15.15 -3.35 16.67
N TYR A 402 15.60 -4.60 16.65
CA TYR A 402 15.06 -5.65 15.78
C TYR A 402 14.55 -6.82 16.60
N THR A 403 13.37 -7.31 16.25
CA THR A 403 12.85 -8.59 16.73
C THR A 403 12.22 -9.35 15.57
N ALA A 404 12.30 -10.68 15.62
CA ALA A 404 11.76 -11.56 14.60
C ALA A 404 10.81 -12.57 15.23
N LEU A 405 9.71 -12.84 14.54
CA LEU A 405 8.83 -13.95 14.87
C LEU A 405 9.41 -15.26 14.34
N ASP A 406 8.80 -16.38 14.74
CA ASP A 406 9.17 -17.70 14.23
C ASP A 406 8.58 -17.93 12.83
N ASP A 407 9.39 -18.49 11.94
CA ASP A 407 8.99 -18.76 10.56
C ASP A 407 8.00 -19.94 10.44
N ASN A 408 8.00 -20.85 11.42
CA ASN A 408 7.09 -22.00 11.46
C ASN A 408 5.72 -21.65 12.07
N TRP A 409 5.56 -20.45 12.64
CA TRP A 409 4.28 -20.03 13.19
C TRP A 409 3.27 -19.78 12.08
N LYS A 410 2.04 -20.27 12.30
CA LYS A 410 0.89 -19.93 11.45
C LYS A 410 0.48 -18.48 11.65
N LYS A 411 -0.30 -17.96 10.70
CA LYS A 411 -0.89 -16.62 10.75
C LYS A 411 -1.49 -16.30 12.12
N GLU A 412 -2.30 -17.20 12.68
CA GLU A 412 -3.02 -16.97 13.94
C GLU A 412 -2.05 -16.76 15.11
N GLN A 413 -0.98 -17.56 15.19
CA GLN A 413 0.04 -17.44 16.24
C GLN A 413 0.82 -16.13 16.15
N LYS A 414 1.09 -15.67 14.92
CA LYS A 414 1.75 -14.36 14.70
C LYS A 414 0.84 -13.19 15.07
N LEU A 415 -0.44 -13.27 14.73
CA LEU A 415 -1.43 -12.25 15.13
C LEU A 415 -1.64 -12.24 16.65
N GLN A 416 -1.64 -13.41 17.28
CA GLN A 416 -1.67 -13.54 18.73
C GLN A 416 -0.46 -12.85 19.39
N TRP A 417 0.75 -12.99 18.81
CA TRP A 417 1.93 -12.28 19.30
C TRP A 417 1.75 -10.76 19.32
N PHE A 418 1.15 -10.17 18.27
CA PHE A 418 0.85 -8.73 18.22
C PHE A 418 -0.22 -8.30 19.24
N THR A 419 -1.06 -9.23 19.69
CA THR A 419 -2.07 -8.98 20.74
C THR A 419 -1.45 -9.02 22.14
N GLU A 420 -0.52 -9.96 22.36
CA GLU A 420 0.10 -10.21 23.67
C GLU A 420 1.31 -9.33 23.96
N ASN A 421 1.92 -8.73 22.92
CA ASN A 421 3.12 -7.91 23.05
C ASN A 421 2.86 -6.45 22.69
N SER A 422 3.75 -5.58 23.14
CA SER A 422 3.78 -4.15 22.82
C SER A 422 5.21 -3.72 22.48
N ILE A 423 5.39 -2.52 21.92
CA ILE A 423 6.73 -1.95 21.72
C ILE A 423 7.53 -1.88 23.03
N SER A 424 6.87 -1.64 24.15
CA SER A 424 7.53 -1.54 25.46
C SER A 424 7.89 -2.88 26.09
N SER A 425 7.18 -3.96 25.75
CA SER A 425 7.34 -5.29 26.36
C SER A 425 8.05 -6.30 25.47
N ALA A 426 8.10 -6.07 24.16
CA ALA A 426 8.77 -6.96 23.23
C ALA A 426 10.29 -6.94 23.43
N SER A 427 10.91 -8.12 23.38
CA SER A 427 12.36 -8.27 23.45
C SER A 427 13.00 -7.91 22.11
N PHE A 428 13.64 -6.75 22.06
CA PHE A 428 14.39 -6.29 20.90
C PHE A 428 15.89 -6.53 21.07
N THR A 429 16.53 -6.97 19.99
CA THR A 429 17.98 -6.98 19.86
C THR A 429 18.44 -5.65 19.28
N HIS A 430 19.42 -5.03 19.90
CA HIS A 430 20.05 -3.84 19.33
C HIS A 430 20.98 -4.24 18.19
N ILE A 431 20.72 -3.71 17.00
CA ILE A 431 21.47 -3.99 15.78
C ILE A 431 22.52 -2.91 15.57
N HIS A 432 23.76 -3.37 15.33
CA HIS A 432 24.88 -2.54 14.93
C HIS A 432 25.17 -2.78 13.45
N PRO A 433 24.85 -1.83 12.56
CA PRO A 433 25.09 -2.01 11.13
C PRO A 433 26.58 -2.15 10.80
N ASP A 434 26.89 -2.98 9.81
CA ASP A 434 28.26 -3.11 9.31
C ASP A 434 28.68 -1.93 8.40
N LYS A 435 29.92 -1.97 7.90
CA LYS A 435 30.48 -0.98 6.95
C LYS A 435 29.72 -0.87 5.62
N ASN A 436 28.88 -1.87 5.30
CA ASN A 436 28.06 -1.95 4.10
C ASN A 436 26.59 -1.69 4.39
N SER A 437 26.26 -1.23 5.61
CA SER A 437 24.89 -0.94 6.04
C SER A 437 23.99 -2.18 6.08
N ASN A 438 24.56 -3.37 6.23
CA ASN A 438 23.79 -4.57 6.54
C ASN A 438 23.37 -4.55 8.01
N TRP A 439 22.15 -5.00 8.28
CA TRP A 439 21.59 -5.05 9.63
C TRP A 439 21.68 -6.45 10.23
N LEU A 440 21.43 -7.47 9.41
CA LEU A 440 21.47 -8.87 9.80
C LEU A 440 22.63 -9.59 9.12
N ASN A 441 22.95 -10.79 9.61
CA ASN A 441 23.96 -11.67 9.02
C ASN A 441 25.35 -11.03 8.85
N ASN A 442 25.69 -10.08 9.72
CA ASN A 442 27.01 -9.45 9.75
C ASN A 442 28.07 -10.52 10.00
N THR A 443 28.85 -10.82 8.96
CA THR A 443 29.96 -11.76 9.03
C THR A 443 31.22 -10.95 9.27
N ASP A 444 31.81 -11.04 10.46
CA ASP A 444 33.18 -10.58 10.68
C ASP A 444 34.13 -11.67 10.20
N ASN A 445 34.55 -11.55 8.95
CA ASN A 445 35.53 -12.45 8.36
C ASN A 445 36.51 -11.70 7.47
N ASP A 446 37.61 -12.35 7.17
CA ASP A 446 38.64 -11.86 6.26
C ASP A 446 38.36 -12.21 4.80
N PHE A 447 37.09 -12.45 4.44
CA PHE A 447 36.69 -12.81 3.08
C PHE A 447 37.17 -11.77 2.06
N ASP A 448 37.13 -10.48 2.42
CA ASP A 448 37.63 -9.38 1.58
C ASP A 448 39.16 -9.41 1.35
N LYS A 449 39.91 -10.18 2.16
CA LYS A 449 41.36 -10.39 1.98
C LYS A 449 41.68 -11.55 1.05
N LEU A 450 40.70 -12.42 0.75
CA LEU A 450 40.90 -13.55 -0.15
C LEU A 450 41.11 -13.06 -1.58
N LEU A 451 41.84 -13.84 -2.38
CA LEU A 451 42.00 -13.54 -3.80
C LEU A 451 40.65 -13.72 -4.50
N PRO A 452 40.10 -12.69 -5.16
CA PRO A 452 38.78 -12.76 -5.77
C PRO A 452 38.79 -13.71 -6.97
N MET A 453 37.72 -14.48 -7.14
CA MET A 453 37.61 -15.38 -8.29
C MET A 453 37.57 -14.62 -9.61
N TYR A 454 36.82 -13.53 -9.69
CA TYR A 454 36.73 -12.70 -10.89
C TYR A 454 36.42 -11.25 -10.50
N ILE A 455 37.11 -10.29 -11.13
CA ILE A 455 36.78 -8.86 -11.07
C ILE A 455 36.69 -8.31 -12.47
N LYS A 456 35.55 -7.71 -12.80
CA LYS A 456 35.35 -7.05 -14.10
C LYS A 456 36.33 -5.88 -14.25
N GLY A 457 37.29 -6.01 -15.18
CA GLY A 457 38.31 -4.99 -15.45
C GLY A 457 39.43 -4.88 -14.40
N GLY A 458 39.53 -5.85 -13.48
CA GLY A 458 40.61 -5.90 -12.48
C GLY A 458 41.78 -6.77 -12.94
N SER A 459 43.00 -6.48 -12.46
CA SER A 459 44.23 -7.19 -12.83
C SER A 459 44.65 -8.29 -11.84
N LYS A 460 43.91 -8.49 -10.74
CA LYS A 460 44.22 -9.49 -9.70
C LYS A 460 42.97 -10.31 -9.34
N SER A 461 42.65 -11.31 -10.17
CA SER A 461 41.65 -12.34 -9.88
C SER A 461 42.09 -13.69 -10.42
N ILE A 462 41.50 -14.78 -9.93
CA ILE A 462 41.81 -16.15 -10.36
C ILE A 462 41.47 -16.34 -11.85
N PHE A 463 40.29 -15.86 -12.26
CA PHE A 463 39.78 -15.96 -13.62
C PHE A 463 39.81 -14.58 -14.29
N ASN A 464 40.19 -14.56 -15.58
CA ASN A 464 40.20 -13.36 -16.42
C ASN A 464 38.83 -13.07 -17.04
N LEU A 465 37.96 -14.08 -17.15
CA LEU A 465 36.65 -13.98 -17.76
C LEU A 465 35.62 -14.71 -16.89
N ALA A 466 34.46 -14.09 -16.73
CA ALA A 466 33.27 -14.73 -16.18
C ALA A 466 32.07 -14.28 -17.01
N SER A 467 31.06 -15.14 -17.09
CA SER A 467 29.76 -14.83 -17.66
C SER A 467 28.66 -15.29 -16.72
N ASN A 468 27.53 -14.61 -16.77
CA ASN A 468 26.30 -15.16 -16.21
C ASN A 468 25.78 -16.28 -17.12
N GLY A 469 24.87 -17.11 -16.60
CA GLY A 469 24.09 -18.03 -17.41
C GLY A 469 23.25 -17.29 -18.47
N ILE A 470 22.89 -18.00 -19.54
CA ILE A 470 22.01 -17.47 -20.58
C ILE A 470 20.64 -17.17 -19.96
N SER A 471 20.11 -15.97 -20.22
CA SER A 471 18.77 -15.55 -19.82
C SER A 471 17.98 -15.26 -21.09
N THR A 472 17.01 -16.12 -21.42
CA THR A 472 16.26 -16.01 -22.68
C THR A 472 15.05 -15.08 -22.53
N ASN A 473 14.52 -14.97 -21.31
CA ASN A 473 13.25 -14.31 -20.96
C ASN A 473 12.03 -14.90 -21.71
N ARG A 474 12.18 -16.11 -22.26
CA ARG A 474 11.15 -16.84 -23.01
C ARG A 474 11.46 -18.34 -22.99
N ASP A 475 11.82 -18.86 -21.82
CA ASP A 475 12.38 -20.21 -21.65
C ASP A 475 11.44 -21.29 -22.21
N GLU A 476 10.12 -21.11 -22.11
CA GLU A 476 9.12 -22.02 -22.70
C GLU A 476 9.27 -22.21 -24.23
N TRP A 477 9.83 -21.21 -24.92
CA TRP A 477 10.07 -21.24 -26.37
C TRP A 477 11.50 -21.65 -26.71
N VAL A 478 12.48 -21.37 -25.83
CA VAL A 478 13.92 -21.49 -26.13
C VAL A 478 14.58 -22.67 -25.42
N TYR A 479 13.95 -23.23 -24.39
CA TYR A 479 14.36 -24.47 -23.74
C TYR A 479 13.26 -25.52 -23.87
N ASN A 480 13.60 -26.66 -24.46
CA ASN A 480 12.72 -27.81 -24.59
C ASN A 480 13.54 -29.08 -24.46
N PHE A 481 12.99 -30.08 -23.76
CA PHE A 481 13.63 -31.41 -23.70
C PHE A 481 13.62 -32.09 -25.07
N ASN A 482 12.63 -31.79 -25.92
CA ASN A 482 12.53 -32.36 -27.26
C ASN A 482 13.01 -31.36 -28.32
N LYS A 483 14.06 -31.75 -29.04
CA LYS A 483 14.67 -30.93 -30.10
C LYS A 483 13.71 -30.60 -31.24
N LEU A 484 12.72 -31.47 -31.54
CA LEU A 484 11.79 -31.29 -32.66
C LEU A 484 10.78 -30.15 -32.44
N ASN A 485 10.57 -29.72 -31.20
CA ASN A 485 9.65 -28.63 -30.88
C ASN A 485 10.24 -27.24 -31.18
N PHE A 486 11.54 -27.15 -31.46
CA PHE A 486 12.18 -25.88 -31.81
C PHE A 486 11.82 -25.41 -33.22
N ASP A 487 11.69 -26.34 -34.17
CA ASP A 487 11.42 -26.01 -35.58
C ASP A 487 9.97 -25.58 -35.83
N HIS A 488 9.05 -25.87 -34.90
CA HIS A 488 7.65 -25.42 -34.94
C HIS A 488 7.37 -24.19 -34.06
N GLY A 489 8.33 -23.73 -33.25
CA GLY A 489 8.17 -22.59 -32.34
C GLY A 489 8.07 -21.21 -33.00
N SER A 490 8.16 -21.14 -34.33
CA SER A 490 7.85 -19.94 -35.12
C SER A 490 6.41 -19.90 -35.66
N GLU A 491 5.63 -20.97 -35.49
CA GLU A 491 4.19 -20.98 -35.74
C GLU A 491 3.43 -21.15 -34.42
N PRO A 492 2.36 -20.38 -34.17
CA PRO A 492 1.61 -20.49 -32.93
C PRO A 492 0.99 -21.90 -32.82
N ALA A 493 1.47 -22.69 -31.87
CA ALA A 493 0.86 -23.98 -31.56
C ALA A 493 -0.64 -23.78 -31.21
N PRO A 494 -1.55 -24.61 -31.74
CA PRO A 494 -2.95 -24.55 -31.34
C PRO A 494 -3.08 -24.83 -29.84
N PRO A 495 -4.06 -24.22 -29.15
CA PRO A 495 -4.18 -24.34 -27.70
C PRO A 495 -4.35 -25.82 -27.31
N ALA A 496 -3.47 -26.30 -26.43
CA ALA A 496 -3.55 -27.66 -25.91
C ALA A 496 -4.91 -27.86 -25.20
N PRO A 497 -5.62 -28.97 -25.44
CA PRO A 497 -6.89 -29.23 -24.77
C PRO A 497 -6.65 -29.38 -23.28
N HIS A 498 -7.43 -28.65 -22.48
CA HIS A 498 -7.48 -28.77 -21.03
C HIS A 498 -7.75 -30.22 -20.60
N LEU A 499 -6.68 -30.97 -20.34
CA LEU A 499 -6.77 -32.20 -19.55
C LEU A 499 -6.99 -31.81 -18.10
N ARG A 500 -8.26 -31.73 -17.71
CA ARG A 500 -8.67 -31.92 -16.31
C ARG A 500 -8.09 -33.25 -15.85
N ARG A 501 -7.03 -33.22 -15.04
CA ARG A 501 -6.71 -34.34 -14.17
C ARG A 501 -7.32 -34.03 -12.80
N ALA A 502 -8.39 -34.74 -12.51
CA ALA A 502 -8.78 -35.05 -11.15
C ALA A 502 -7.59 -35.76 -10.47
N PHE A 503 -7.14 -35.21 -9.34
CA PHE A 503 -7.05 -35.85 -8.03
C PHE A 503 -6.74 -34.79 -6.98
#